data_AF-A0A3D5DN59-F1
#
_entry.id   AF-A0A3D5DN59-F1
#
_cell.length_a   1.000
_cell.length_b   1.000
_cell.length_c   1.000
_cell.angle_alpha   90.00
_cell.angle_beta   90.00
_cell.angle_gamma   90.00
#
_symmetry.space_group_name_H-M   'P 1'
#
loop_
_entity.id
_entity.type
_entity.pdbx_description
1 polymer ?
#
loop_
_entity_poly.entity_id
_entity_poly.type
_entity_poly.pdbx_seq_one_letter_code
_entity_poly.pdbx_strand_id
1 'polypeptide(L)'
;MKKFFDDLSENVAEMAGSPAGADPGFMDRSMQSGTRWTPELLHAVGTCQVFVALLSARYLESMWCGMEWDAFSQRPVRVYRESASRHGTCIIPVLWAPPVRDWQWPEAVRQVQRFSPEGLRDTYITQYRKDGIFGLCQMGRRAPYQAVVFRLAQLVAEIYYTHRVEPRQFVPEQLRNIFEGERR
;
A
#
# COMPACT_ATOMS: atom_id res chain seq x y z
N MET A 1 4.26 -10.08 7.95
CA MET A 1 3.18 -9.40 7.18
C MET A 1 1.87 -9.37 7.96
N LYS A 2 1.38 -10.51 8.49
CA LYS A 2 0.18 -10.54 9.36
C LYS A 2 0.20 -9.50 10.49
N LYS A 3 1.26 -9.46 11.30
CA LYS A 3 1.38 -8.46 12.39
C LYS A 3 1.23 -7.02 11.89
N PHE A 4 1.90 -6.68 10.79
CA PHE A 4 1.79 -5.33 10.21
C PHE A 4 0.39 -5.02 9.72
N PHE A 5 -0.27 -5.97 9.06
CA PHE A 5 -1.65 -5.81 8.64
C PHE A 5 -2.56 -5.59 9.84
N ASP A 6 -2.47 -6.44 10.87
CA ASP A 6 -3.28 -6.33 12.09
C ASP A 6 -3.05 -4.95 12.76
N ASP A 7 -1.79 -4.56 12.96
CA ASP A 7 -1.43 -3.28 13.61
C ASP A 7 -1.89 -2.06 12.78
N LEU A 8 -1.80 -2.11 11.45
CA LEU A 8 -2.27 -1.02 10.57
C LEU A 8 -3.80 -0.95 10.58
N SER A 9 -4.46 -2.09 10.43
CA SER A 9 -5.91 -2.24 10.43
C SER A 9 -6.55 -1.71 11.71
N GLU A 10 -5.97 -2.04 12.87
CA GLU A 10 -6.42 -1.52 14.16
C GLU A 10 -6.35 0.00 14.23
N ASN A 11 -5.19 0.60 13.87
CA ASN A 11 -5.03 2.05 13.87
C ASN A 11 -5.99 2.75 12.88
N VAL A 12 -6.18 2.16 11.69
CA VAL A 12 -7.10 2.72 10.68
C VAL A 12 -8.55 2.64 11.16
N ALA A 13 -8.97 1.53 11.77
CA ALA A 13 -10.33 1.38 12.29
C ALA A 13 -10.66 2.45 13.34
N GLU A 14 -9.73 2.69 14.28
CA GLU A 14 -9.85 3.72 15.31
C GLU A 14 -9.94 5.14 14.70
N MET A 15 -9.16 5.43 13.66
CA MET A 15 -9.12 6.77 13.04
C MET A 15 -10.24 7.03 12.04
N ALA A 16 -10.68 6.01 11.30
CA ALA A 16 -11.71 6.12 10.26
C ALA A 16 -13.14 5.98 10.84
N GLY A 17 -13.27 5.63 12.12
CA GLY A 17 -14.56 5.48 12.78
C GLY A 17 -15.38 4.29 12.26
N SER A 18 -14.70 3.22 11.84
CA SER A 18 -15.37 2.00 11.38
C SER A 18 -16.15 1.34 12.52
N PRO A 19 -17.40 0.91 12.32
CA PRO A 19 -18.15 0.15 13.31
C PRO A 19 -17.37 -1.10 13.75
N ALA A 20 -17.46 -1.46 15.02
CA ALA A 20 -16.87 -2.69 15.54
C ALA A 20 -17.33 -3.91 14.72
N GLY A 21 -16.38 -4.61 14.08
CA GLY A 21 -16.64 -5.76 13.22
C GLY A 21 -16.66 -5.48 11.71
N ALA A 22 -16.52 -4.23 11.27
CA ALA A 22 -16.19 -3.94 9.87
C ALA A 22 -14.73 -4.33 9.61
N ASP A 23 -14.45 -5.06 8.51
CA ASP A 23 -13.08 -5.41 8.11
C ASP A 23 -12.39 -4.15 7.56
N PRO A 24 -11.42 -3.55 8.28
CA PRO A 24 -10.84 -2.25 7.92
C PRO A 24 -9.89 -2.33 6.72
N GLY A 25 -9.60 -3.53 6.21
CA GLY A 25 -8.76 -3.69 5.03
C GLY A 25 -8.69 -5.13 4.54
N PHE A 26 -8.14 -5.31 3.34
CA PHE A 26 -7.87 -6.63 2.78
C PHE A 26 -6.36 -6.75 2.54
N MET A 27 -5.75 -7.81 3.06
CA MET A 27 -4.38 -8.20 2.69
C MET A 27 -4.45 -9.45 1.85
N ASP A 28 -3.94 -9.37 0.62
CA ASP A 28 -3.81 -10.56 -0.21
C ASP A 28 -2.90 -11.58 0.47
N ARG A 29 -3.48 -12.71 0.88
CA ARG A 29 -2.77 -13.85 1.47
C ARG A 29 -2.35 -14.85 0.38
N SER A 30 -2.79 -14.67 -0.87
CA SER A 30 -2.57 -15.58 -1.99
C SER A 30 -1.20 -15.44 -2.66
N MET A 31 -0.40 -14.43 -2.28
CA MET A 31 1.03 -14.28 -2.63
C MET A 31 1.88 -15.54 -2.42
N GLN A 32 1.38 -16.58 -1.73
CA GLN A 32 2.07 -17.86 -1.53
C GLN A 32 1.79 -18.92 -2.62
N SER A 33 0.73 -18.80 -3.43
CA SER A 33 0.32 -19.89 -4.33
C SER A 33 0.31 -19.50 -5.81
N GLY A 34 0.21 -18.21 -6.14
CA GLY A 34 0.32 -17.73 -7.53
C GLY A 34 -0.70 -18.34 -8.50
N THR A 35 -1.84 -18.86 -8.03
CA THR A 35 -2.66 -19.75 -8.86
C THR A 35 -4.05 -19.25 -9.28
N ARG A 36 -4.59 -18.11 -8.79
CA ARG A 36 -5.82 -17.51 -9.34
C ARG A 36 -6.17 -16.18 -8.67
N TRP A 37 -6.70 -15.23 -9.45
CA TRP A 37 -7.53 -14.14 -8.93
C TRP A 37 -8.77 -14.76 -8.29
N THR A 38 -8.85 -14.76 -6.96
CA THR A 38 -10.06 -15.21 -6.29
C THR A 38 -11.14 -14.13 -6.40
N PRO A 39 -12.43 -14.50 -6.34
CA PRO A 39 -13.52 -13.51 -6.30
C PRO A 39 -13.33 -12.47 -5.19
N GLU A 40 -12.75 -12.87 -4.05
CA GLU A 40 -12.48 -11.98 -2.92
C GLU A 40 -11.39 -10.96 -3.27
N LEU A 41 -10.31 -11.38 -3.95
CA LEU A 41 -9.25 -10.47 -4.39
C LEU A 41 -9.76 -9.47 -5.43
N LEU A 42 -10.54 -9.94 -6.42
CA LEU A 42 -11.18 -9.07 -7.42
C LEU A 42 -12.15 -8.09 -6.79
N HIS A 43 -12.93 -8.55 -5.82
CA HIS A 43 -13.83 -7.69 -5.06
C HIS A 43 -13.05 -6.65 -4.25
N ALA A 44 -12.01 -7.07 -3.54
CA ALA A 44 -11.19 -6.19 -2.72
C ALA A 44 -10.51 -5.10 -3.56
N VAL A 45 -9.79 -5.45 -4.62
CA VAL A 45 -9.13 -4.46 -5.51
C VAL A 45 -10.14 -3.57 -6.22
N GLY A 46 -11.34 -4.09 -6.48
CA GLY A 46 -12.44 -3.39 -7.12
C GLY A 46 -13.20 -2.42 -6.22
N THR A 47 -13.09 -2.54 -4.90
CA THR A 47 -13.92 -1.77 -3.95
C THR A 47 -13.14 -1.00 -2.89
N CYS A 48 -11.90 -1.38 -2.59
CA CYS A 48 -11.09 -0.71 -1.56
C CYS A 48 -10.92 0.79 -1.85
N GLN A 49 -10.84 1.62 -0.81
CA GLN A 49 -10.67 3.07 -0.99
C GLN A 49 -9.20 3.49 -1.03
N VAL A 50 -8.29 2.67 -0.50
CA VAL A 50 -6.86 2.96 -0.44
C VAL A 50 -6.09 1.69 -0.78
N PHE A 51 -5.07 1.79 -1.64
CA PHE A 51 -4.19 0.68 -1.99
C PHE A 51 -2.80 0.89 -1.41
N VAL A 52 -2.41 0.06 -0.44
CA VAL A 52 -1.09 0.12 0.20
C VAL A 52 -0.15 -0.88 -0.47
N ALA A 53 0.76 -0.38 -1.31
CA ALA A 53 1.72 -1.21 -2.05
C ALA A 53 3.01 -1.44 -1.23
N LEU A 54 3.26 -2.66 -0.79
CA LEU A 54 4.39 -3.03 0.07
C LEU A 54 5.66 -3.31 -0.76
N LEU A 55 6.38 -2.23 -1.09
CA LEU A 55 7.57 -2.24 -1.93
C LEU A 55 8.69 -3.11 -1.34
N SER A 56 9.05 -4.14 -2.10
CA SER A 56 10.17 -5.05 -1.88
C SER A 56 10.58 -5.67 -3.21
N ALA A 57 11.77 -6.28 -3.31
CA ALA A 57 12.19 -6.98 -4.54
C ALA A 57 11.12 -7.97 -5.03
N ARG A 58 10.58 -8.80 -4.11
CA ARG A 58 9.51 -9.75 -4.42
C ARG A 58 8.23 -9.09 -4.93
N TYR A 59 7.87 -7.91 -4.41
CA TYR A 59 6.69 -7.17 -4.86
C TYR A 59 6.86 -6.67 -6.30
N LEU A 60 8.04 -6.12 -6.61
CA LEU A 60 8.35 -5.57 -7.93
C LEU A 60 8.54 -6.66 -9.00
N GLU A 61 8.99 -7.85 -8.62
CA GLU A 61 9.13 -9.00 -9.52
C GLU A 61 7.82 -9.77 -9.72
N SER A 62 6.79 -9.47 -8.91
CA SER A 62 5.51 -10.16 -8.96
C SER A 62 4.62 -9.60 -10.06
N MET A 63 4.34 -10.42 -11.07
CA MET A 63 3.34 -10.15 -12.11
C MET A 63 1.98 -9.76 -11.49
N TRP A 64 1.56 -10.48 -10.43
CA TRP A 64 0.30 -10.23 -9.76
C TRP A 64 0.25 -8.85 -9.10
N CYS A 65 1.33 -8.44 -8.45
CA CYS A 65 1.36 -7.12 -7.80
C CYS A 65 1.32 -5.98 -8.83
N GLY A 66 1.92 -6.19 -10.00
CA GLY A 66 1.76 -5.29 -11.13
C GLY A 66 0.31 -5.21 -11.62
N MET A 67 -0.38 -6.35 -11.74
CA MET A 67 -1.79 -6.40 -12.14
C MET A 67 -2.74 -5.80 -11.10
N GLU A 68 -2.47 -5.96 -9.79
CA GLU A 68 -3.23 -5.30 -8.72
C GLU A 68 -3.09 -3.77 -8.78
N TRP A 69 -1.86 -3.29 -9.00
CA TRP A 69 -1.62 -1.87 -9.17
C TRP A 69 -2.33 -1.34 -10.41
N ASP A 70 -2.26 -2.05 -11.54
CA ASP A 70 -2.98 -1.71 -12.76
C ASP A 70 -4.49 -1.61 -12.51
N ALA A 71 -5.09 -2.64 -11.90
CA ALA A 71 -6.50 -2.67 -11.55
C ALA A 71 -6.89 -1.44 -10.71
N PHE A 72 -6.18 -1.15 -9.62
CA PHE A 72 -6.52 -0.01 -8.78
C PHE A 72 -6.31 1.33 -9.52
N SER A 73 -5.25 1.46 -10.32
CA SER A 73 -4.93 2.69 -11.06
C SER A 73 -5.97 3.06 -12.13
N GLN A 74 -6.73 2.08 -12.62
CA GLN A 74 -7.81 2.30 -13.59
C GLN A 74 -9.11 2.82 -12.96
N ARG A 75 -9.15 3.02 -11.63
CA ARG A 75 -10.35 3.44 -10.91
C ARG A 75 -10.41 4.97 -10.80
N PRO A 76 -11.54 5.61 -11.18
CA PRO A 76 -11.70 7.04 -11.01
C PRO A 76 -11.62 7.47 -9.55
N VAL A 77 -10.84 8.51 -9.27
CA VAL A 77 -10.72 9.13 -7.94
C VAL A 77 -11.41 10.49 -7.95
N ARG A 78 -12.32 10.71 -7.01
CA ARG A 78 -12.93 12.03 -6.74
C ARG A 78 -12.33 12.61 -5.48
N VAL A 79 -11.93 13.88 -5.54
CA VAL A 79 -11.41 14.64 -4.40
C VAL A 79 -12.51 15.55 -3.87
N TYR A 80 -12.79 15.48 -2.56
CA TYR A 80 -13.85 16.27 -1.93
C TYR A 80 -13.33 17.47 -1.13
N ARG A 81 -12.03 17.55 -0.88
CA ARG A 81 -11.36 18.68 -0.24
C ARG A 81 -10.10 19.02 -1.01
N GLU A 82 -10.03 20.22 -1.60
CA GLU A 82 -8.90 20.66 -2.43
C GLU A 82 -7.56 20.76 -1.67
N SER A 83 -7.58 20.77 -0.33
CA SER A 83 -6.36 20.72 0.47
C SER A 83 -5.76 19.31 0.61
N ALA A 84 -6.38 18.29 0.01
CA ALA A 84 -6.16 16.90 0.39
C ALA A 84 -4.96 16.25 -0.29
N SER A 85 -4.09 15.70 0.55
CA SER A 85 -3.05 14.69 0.32
C SER A 85 -2.30 14.70 -1.03
N ARG A 86 -0.95 14.63 -0.96
CA ARG A 86 -0.09 14.40 -2.13
C ARG A 86 -0.33 13.04 -2.84
N HIS A 87 -1.27 12.23 -2.37
CA HIS A 87 -1.60 10.89 -2.86
C HIS A 87 -2.94 10.90 -3.61
N GLY A 88 -3.08 11.78 -4.61
CA GLY A 88 -4.31 11.92 -5.41
C GLY A 88 -4.73 10.66 -6.18
N THR A 89 -3.85 9.65 -6.28
CA THR A 89 -4.16 8.34 -6.86
C THR A 89 -4.77 7.36 -5.86
N CYS A 90 -4.79 7.68 -4.55
CA CYS A 90 -5.16 6.77 -3.46
C CYS A 90 -4.28 5.49 -3.36
N ILE A 91 -3.15 5.48 -4.06
CA ILE A 91 -2.11 4.46 -3.96
C ILE A 91 -1.02 4.99 -3.02
N ILE A 92 -0.67 4.20 -2.00
CA ILE A 92 0.39 4.52 -1.04
C ILE A 92 1.50 3.47 -1.18
N PRO A 93 2.58 3.78 -1.91
CA PRO A 93 3.73 2.90 -1.98
C PRO A 93 4.56 3.03 -0.69
N VAL A 94 4.68 1.94 0.04
CA VAL A 94 5.35 1.86 1.34
C VAL A 94 6.60 0.99 1.22
N LEU A 95 7.72 1.46 1.76
CA LEU A 95 8.97 0.69 1.77
C LEU A 95 8.88 -0.46 2.78
N TRP A 96 8.54 -1.65 2.30
CA TRP A 96 8.46 -2.85 3.12
C TRP A 96 9.85 -3.40 3.41
N ALA A 97 10.61 -3.70 2.36
CA ALA A 97 11.99 -4.17 2.45
C ALA A 97 12.83 -3.46 1.38
N PRO A 98 13.78 -2.58 1.77
CA PRO A 98 14.60 -1.86 0.80
C PRO A 98 15.44 -2.84 -0.02
N PRO A 99 15.62 -2.59 -1.34
CA PRO A 99 16.48 -3.43 -2.16
C PRO A 99 17.94 -3.34 -1.69
N VAL A 100 18.63 -4.48 -1.70
CA VAL A 100 20.04 -4.61 -1.25
C VAL A 100 21.02 -4.11 -2.32
N ARG A 101 20.57 -3.97 -3.56
CA ARG A 101 21.34 -3.48 -4.71
C ARG A 101 20.60 -2.30 -5.33
N ASP A 102 21.31 -1.47 -6.09
CA ASP A 102 20.69 -0.43 -6.91
C ASP A 102 19.67 -1.08 -7.84
N TRP A 103 18.39 -0.81 -7.57
CA TRP A 103 17.26 -1.35 -8.31
C TRP A 103 16.50 -0.21 -8.96
N GLN A 104 16.17 -0.38 -10.24
CA GLN A 104 15.35 0.58 -10.97
C GLN A 104 13.88 0.37 -10.58
N TRP A 105 13.26 1.41 -10.04
CA TRP A 105 11.84 1.40 -9.73
C TRP A 105 11.02 1.41 -11.02
N PRO A 106 10.01 0.54 -11.19
CA PRO A 106 9.08 0.65 -12.32
C PRO A 106 8.47 2.05 -12.40
N GLU A 107 8.21 2.55 -13.60
CA GLU A 107 7.65 3.86 -13.92
C GLU A 107 6.35 4.08 -13.15
N ALA A 108 5.48 3.07 -13.11
CA ALA A 108 4.25 3.09 -12.32
C ALA A 108 4.50 3.44 -10.84
N VAL A 109 5.59 2.94 -10.25
CA VAL A 109 5.98 3.25 -8.87
C VAL A 109 6.64 4.62 -8.77
N ARG A 110 7.40 5.05 -9.80
CA ARG A 110 8.06 6.37 -9.83
C ARG A 110 7.08 7.53 -9.98
N GLN A 111 5.96 7.31 -10.68
CA GLN A 111 4.91 8.31 -10.89
C GLN A 111 4.03 8.55 -9.66
N VAL A 112 4.12 7.69 -8.64
CA VAL A 112 3.36 7.83 -7.41
C VAL A 112 4.30 8.23 -6.27
N GLN A 113 3.91 9.27 -5.53
CA GLN A 113 4.64 9.70 -4.34
C GLN A 113 4.70 8.53 -3.33
N ARG A 114 5.92 8.12 -2.96
CA ARG A 114 6.12 7.11 -1.93
C ARG A 114 5.83 7.68 -0.55
N PHE A 115 5.33 6.83 0.34
CA PHE A 115 5.13 7.16 1.73
C PHE A 115 6.44 7.53 2.42
N SER A 116 6.42 8.68 3.08
CA SER A 116 7.44 9.14 4.01
C SER A 116 6.75 9.51 5.32
N PRO A 117 7.22 9.01 6.48
CA PRO A 117 6.60 9.30 7.77
C PRO A 117 7.04 10.70 8.27
N GLU A 118 6.54 11.74 7.59
CA GLU A 118 6.83 13.14 7.92
C GLU A 118 6.42 13.48 9.37
N GLY A 119 7.17 14.39 10.00
CA GLY A 119 6.94 14.78 11.39
C GLY A 119 7.30 13.72 12.44
N LEU A 120 8.02 12.66 12.08
CA LEU A 120 8.73 11.80 13.03
C LEU A 120 10.15 12.33 13.28
N ARG A 121 10.81 11.78 14.31
CA ARG A 121 12.24 12.03 14.58
C ARG A 121 13.08 11.61 13.38
N ASP A 122 14.09 12.39 13.02
CA ASP A 122 15.01 12.08 11.91
C ASP A 122 15.63 10.69 12.04
N THR A 123 15.92 10.25 13.26
CA THR A 123 16.42 8.90 13.52
C THR A 123 15.43 7.82 13.10
N TYR A 124 14.12 8.01 13.31
CA TYR A 124 13.09 7.05 12.90
C TYR A 124 12.89 7.06 11.39
N ILE A 125 12.93 8.25 10.77
CA ILE A 125 12.85 8.40 9.31
C ILE A 125 14.04 7.70 8.63
N THR A 126 15.26 7.92 9.14
CA THR A 126 16.47 7.27 8.62
C THR A 126 16.42 5.76 8.78
N GLN A 127 15.96 5.26 9.94
CA GLN A 127 15.80 3.82 10.16
C GLN A 127 14.75 3.21 9.23
N TYR A 128 13.61 3.87 9.02
CA TYR A 128 12.60 3.41 8.06
C TYR A 128 13.14 3.37 6.63
N ARG A 129 13.86 4.41 6.19
CA ARG A 129 14.46 4.45 4.85
C ARG A 129 15.51 3.35 4.66
N LYS A 130 16.29 3.07 5.70
CA LYS A 130 17.36 2.07 5.65
C LYS A 130 16.86 0.63 5.71
N ASP A 131 15.87 0.36 6.56
CA ASP A 131 15.50 -1.00 6.94
C ASP A 131 14.08 -1.39 6.45
N GLY A 132 13.27 -0.41 6.05
CA GLY A 132 11.85 -0.58 5.74
C GLY A 132 11.04 -1.06 6.95
N ILE A 133 9.74 -1.26 6.77
CA ILE A 133 8.87 -1.79 7.85
C ILE A 133 9.30 -3.19 8.27
N PHE A 134 9.73 -4.04 7.32
CA PHE A 134 10.19 -5.39 7.60
C PHE A 134 11.41 -5.38 8.53
N GLY A 135 12.43 -4.59 8.23
CA GLY A 135 13.64 -4.52 9.05
C GLY A 135 13.38 -3.91 10.42
N LEU A 136 12.55 -2.86 10.52
CA LEU A 136 12.12 -2.31 11.82
C LEU A 136 11.46 -3.37 12.71
N CYS A 137 10.58 -4.20 12.11
CA CYS A 137 9.91 -5.30 12.80
C CYS A 137 10.89 -6.41 13.20
N GLN A 138 11.72 -6.89 12.26
CA GLN A 138 12.66 -8.00 12.49
C GLN A 138 13.75 -7.66 13.51
N MET A 139 14.21 -6.41 13.54
CA MET A 139 15.24 -5.94 14.48
C MET A 139 14.67 -5.59 15.85
N GLY A 140 13.38 -5.85 16.11
CA GLY A 140 12.74 -5.55 17.40
C GLY A 140 12.65 -4.06 17.73
N ARG A 141 12.75 -3.18 16.73
CA ARG A 141 12.73 -1.72 16.93
C ARG A 141 11.30 -1.23 17.10
N ARG A 142 10.71 -1.51 18.26
CA ARG A 142 9.28 -1.30 18.54
C ARG A 142 8.84 0.16 18.36
N ALA A 143 9.55 1.12 18.96
CA ALA A 143 9.18 2.52 18.90
C ALA A 143 9.15 3.12 17.46
N PRO A 144 10.20 3.00 16.64
CA PRO A 144 10.15 3.49 15.26
C PRO A 144 9.14 2.71 14.41
N TYR A 145 9.01 1.39 14.60
CA TYR A 145 7.99 0.59 13.92
C TYR A 145 6.58 1.12 14.19
N GLN A 146 6.20 1.26 15.47
CA GLN A 146 4.87 1.75 15.86
C GLN A 146 4.62 3.17 15.34
N ALA A 147 5.61 4.06 15.44
CA ALA A 147 5.47 5.43 14.95
C ALA A 147 5.26 5.50 13.42
N VAL A 148 5.97 4.66 12.66
CA VAL A 148 5.83 4.58 11.20
C VAL A 148 4.46 4.02 10.81
N VAL A 149 4.01 2.92 11.46
CA VAL A 149 2.69 2.33 11.21
C VAL A 149 1.57 3.31 11.56
N PHE A 150 1.71 4.04 12.67
CA PHE A 150 0.74 5.05 13.07
C PHE A 150 0.65 6.19 12.05
N ARG A 151 1.78 6.70 11.54
CA ARG A 151 1.79 7.72 10.47
C ARG A 151 1.17 7.22 9.17
N LEU A 152 1.39 5.96 8.84
CA LEU A 152 0.74 5.34 7.67
C LEU A 152 -0.78 5.25 7.87
N ALA A 153 -1.23 4.85 9.06
CA ALA A 153 -2.66 4.80 9.38
C ALA A 153 -3.33 6.18 9.28
N GLN A 154 -2.67 7.23 9.77
CA GLN A 154 -3.15 8.61 9.64
C GLN A 154 -3.33 9.01 8.18
N LEU A 155 -2.37 8.67 7.31
CA LEU A 155 -2.49 8.95 5.88
C LEU A 155 -3.64 8.16 5.23
N VAL A 156 -3.80 6.88 5.58
CA VAL A 156 -4.91 6.05 5.07
C VAL A 156 -6.26 6.66 5.48
N ALA A 157 -6.41 7.05 6.75
CA ALA A 157 -7.62 7.68 7.26
C ALA A 157 -7.87 9.06 6.61
N GLU A 158 -6.82 9.86 6.40
CA GLU A 158 -6.92 11.12 5.68
C GLU A 158 -7.46 10.92 4.25
N ILE A 159 -6.88 9.98 3.49
CA ILE A 159 -7.34 9.66 2.14
C ILE A 159 -8.80 9.20 2.17
N TYR A 160 -9.17 8.33 3.12
CA TYR A 160 -10.54 7.83 3.28
C TYR A 160 -11.57 8.96 3.44
N TYR A 161 -11.24 10.03 4.17
CA TYR A 161 -12.16 11.16 4.37
C TYR A 161 -12.14 12.20 3.25
N THR A 162 -11.08 12.23 2.44
CA THR A 162 -10.83 13.31 1.48
C THR A 162 -11.04 12.88 0.03
N HIS A 163 -10.96 11.59 -0.24
CA HIS A 163 -11.08 11.00 -1.56
C HIS A 163 -12.17 9.94 -1.57
N ARG A 164 -12.74 9.70 -2.75
CA ARG A 164 -13.52 8.50 -3.03
C ARG A 164 -13.05 7.87 -4.31
N VAL A 165 -12.71 6.59 -4.21
CA VAL A 165 -12.33 5.76 -5.35
C VAL A 165 -13.56 5.01 -5.80
N GLU A 166 -14.03 5.30 -7.01
CA GLU A 166 -15.21 4.65 -7.55
C GLU A 166 -14.97 3.13 -7.69
N PRO A 167 -15.94 2.30 -7.31
CA PRO A 167 -15.79 0.86 -7.43
C PRO A 167 -15.77 0.45 -8.90
N ARG A 168 -15.03 -0.61 -9.21
CA ARG A 168 -14.96 -1.19 -10.56
C ARG A 168 -14.85 -2.70 -10.46
N GLN A 169 -15.57 -3.40 -11.33
CA GLN A 169 -15.39 -4.84 -11.51
C GLN A 169 -14.29 -5.09 -12.54
N PHE A 170 -13.46 -6.10 -12.26
CA PHE A 170 -12.36 -6.48 -13.12
C PHE A 170 -12.51 -7.91 -13.60
N VAL A 171 -12.03 -8.12 -14.82
CA VAL A 171 -11.86 -9.43 -15.43
C VAL A 171 -10.35 -9.67 -15.51
N PRO A 172 -9.80 -10.73 -14.88
CA PRO A 172 -8.36 -10.96 -14.77
C PRO A 172 -7.57 -10.80 -16.08
N GLU A 173 -8.15 -11.23 -17.19
CA GLU A 173 -7.56 -11.22 -18.53
C GLU A 173 -7.36 -9.80 -19.09
N GLN A 174 -8.03 -8.80 -18.53
CA GLN A 174 -7.90 -7.39 -18.94
C GLN A 174 -6.80 -6.65 -18.19
N LEU A 175 -6.29 -7.22 -17.09
CA LEU A 175 -5.28 -6.60 -16.26
C LEU A 175 -3.90 -6.87 -16.82
N ARG A 176 -3.00 -5.90 -16.68
CA ARG A 176 -1.63 -5.95 -17.21
C ARG A 176 -0.64 -5.87 -16.08
N ASN A 177 0.48 -6.57 -16.24
CA ASN A 177 1.63 -6.38 -15.39
C ASN A 177 2.36 -5.09 -15.77
N ILE A 178 2.00 -3.97 -15.14
CA ILE A 178 2.63 -2.67 -15.40
C ILE A 178 4.05 -2.54 -14.82
N PHE A 179 4.60 -3.60 -14.22
CA PHE A 179 6.01 -3.68 -13.87
C PHE A 179 6.85 -4.33 -14.99
N GLU A 180 6.23 -4.99 -15.96
CA GLU A 180 6.90 -5.60 -17.12
C GLU A 180 7.12 -4.56 -18.23
N GLY A 181 8.33 -4.01 -18.30
CA GLY A 181 8.72 -3.04 -19.33
C GLY A 181 10.10 -2.40 -19.14
N GLU A 182 10.67 -2.51 -17.94
CA GLU A 182 11.84 -1.71 -17.54
C GLU A 182 13.09 -2.54 -17.21
N ARG A 183 13.15 -3.78 -17.71
CA ARG A 183 14.40 -4.55 -17.74
C ARG A 183 15.27 -4.02 -18.89
N ARG A 184 16.03 -2.96 -18.64
CA ARG A 184 17.23 -2.63 -19.40
C ARG A 184 18.39 -2.34 -18.47
#